data_AF-A0A8T4IUL1-F1
#
_entry.id   AF-A0A8T4IUL1-F1
#
_cell.length_a   1.000
_cell.length_b   1.000
_cell.length_c   1.000
_cell.angle_alpha   90.00
_cell.angle_beta   90.00
_cell.angle_gamma   90.00
#
_symmetry.space_group_name_H-M   'P 1'
#
loop_
_entity.id
_entity.type
_entity.pdbx_description
1 polymer ?
#
loop_
_entity_poly.entity_id
_entity_poly.type
_entity_poly.pdbx_seq_one_letter_code
_entity_poly.pdbx_strand_id
1 'polypeptide(L)'
;ERAEGEPSESEILARLVLCASGTPEADPGSVDEMVIGGALAKAVAEPHSPVHGRDPSELAKALTGRDGAERRLDMMLRLGPYGEGFGADPEGLTLEKVLAHPHGIDLGPLRPRVPEVLRTRSGTVELCPEPLVGEVARLRGALRARADGAGSGSSSGSGLVLVGRRHLRSNNSWMHNLPALRGGTNRCTLQIHPEDAARLGLTEGAQARVKGDGGEVEAPVEITEAVRTGVVSLPHGWGHDRPGTRTRVASAEPGVNVNQLLDGTLLDPLSGTAVLNGFPVQVAPVAPVTVA
;
A
#
# COMPACT_ATOMS: atom_id res chain seq x y z
N GLU A 1 23.44 -4.96 -8.00
CA GLU A 1 24.35 -3.90 -8.49
C GLU A 1 23.84 -3.42 -9.83
N ARG A 2 23.84 -2.11 -10.07
CA ARG A 2 23.50 -1.54 -11.40
C ARG A 2 24.64 -1.83 -12.37
N ALA A 3 24.35 -1.97 -13.65
CA ALA A 3 25.42 -2.10 -14.64
C ALA A 3 26.20 -0.78 -14.74
N GLU A 4 27.49 -0.87 -15.06
CA GLU A 4 28.33 0.31 -15.23
C GLU A 4 27.77 1.20 -16.36
N GLY A 5 27.51 2.48 -16.05
CA GLY A 5 26.92 3.44 -16.98
C GLY A 5 25.38 3.49 -17.00
N GLU A 6 24.67 2.64 -16.24
CA GLU A 6 23.21 2.80 -16.07
C GLU A 6 22.90 3.97 -15.13
N PRO A 7 21.97 4.87 -15.51
CA PRO A 7 21.59 5.99 -14.67
C PRO A 7 20.95 5.50 -13.37
N SER A 8 21.21 6.22 -12.29
CA SER A 8 20.53 5.94 -11.03
C SER A 8 19.02 6.24 -11.13
N GLU A 9 18.19 5.64 -10.28
CA GLU A 9 16.77 6.00 -10.21
C GLU A 9 16.58 7.50 -9.90
N SER A 10 17.40 8.07 -9.02
CA SER A 10 17.39 9.52 -8.76
C SER A 10 17.74 10.33 -10.01
N GLU A 11 18.72 9.88 -10.80
CA GLU A 11 19.10 10.53 -12.06
C GLU A 11 18.00 10.42 -13.11
N ILE A 12 17.32 9.28 -13.22
CA ILE A 12 16.16 9.11 -14.10
C ILE A 12 15.07 10.11 -13.71
N LEU A 13 14.75 10.22 -12.43
CA LEU A 13 13.76 11.18 -11.93
C LEU A 13 14.19 12.63 -12.19
N ALA A 14 15.46 12.97 -11.97
CA ALA A 14 15.98 14.30 -12.27
C ALA A 14 15.87 14.63 -13.78
N ARG A 15 16.21 13.69 -14.66
CA ARG A 15 16.04 13.85 -16.12
C ARG A 15 14.57 14.06 -16.49
N LEU A 16 13.65 13.34 -15.87
CA LEU A 16 12.21 13.55 -16.10
C LEU A 16 11.75 14.95 -15.65
N VAL A 17 12.25 15.44 -14.52
CA VAL A 17 11.99 16.81 -14.05
C VAL A 17 12.52 17.83 -15.06
N LEU A 18 13.74 17.64 -15.58
CA LEU A 18 14.35 18.51 -16.58
C LEU A 18 13.58 18.51 -17.90
N CYS A 19 13.13 17.34 -18.37
CA CYS A 19 12.25 17.24 -19.54
C CYS A 19 10.94 18.01 -19.32
N ALA A 20 10.28 17.80 -18.18
CA ALA A 20 9.03 18.49 -17.85
C ALA A 20 9.21 20.00 -17.68
N SER A 21 10.42 20.44 -17.28
CA SER A 21 10.79 21.85 -17.11
C SER A 21 11.26 22.51 -18.41
N GLY A 22 11.32 21.77 -19.52
CA GLY A 22 11.73 22.30 -20.83
C GLY A 22 13.26 22.42 -21.02
N THR A 23 14.06 21.77 -20.18
CA THR A 23 15.54 21.83 -20.22
C THR A 23 16.17 20.42 -20.21
N PRO A 24 15.81 19.52 -21.16
CA PRO A 24 16.18 18.10 -21.11
C PRO A 24 17.70 17.85 -21.20
N GLU A 25 18.47 18.78 -21.77
CA GLU A 25 19.93 18.69 -21.94
C GLU A 25 20.73 19.20 -20.73
N ALA A 26 20.05 19.71 -19.71
CA ALA A 26 20.73 20.18 -18.50
C ALA A 26 21.32 19.01 -17.70
N ASP A 27 22.35 19.31 -16.90
CA ASP A 27 22.92 18.33 -15.97
C ASP A 27 21.87 17.87 -14.95
N PRO A 28 21.60 16.55 -14.80
CA PRO A 28 20.69 16.03 -13.79
C PRO A 28 21.03 16.49 -12.36
N GLY A 29 22.33 16.70 -12.06
CA GLY A 29 22.78 17.20 -10.76
C GLY A 29 22.19 18.57 -10.39
N SER A 30 21.90 19.41 -11.38
CA SER A 30 21.31 20.74 -11.18
C SER A 30 19.93 20.70 -10.51
N VAL A 31 19.17 19.61 -10.67
CA VAL A 31 17.87 19.43 -9.99
C VAL A 31 18.08 19.31 -8.48
N ASP A 32 19.09 18.55 -8.06
CA ASP A 32 19.40 18.35 -6.65
C ASP A 32 19.97 19.63 -6.04
N GLU A 33 20.83 20.34 -6.76
CA GLU A 33 21.35 21.65 -6.34
C GLU A 33 20.23 22.68 -6.16
N MET A 34 19.27 22.73 -7.09
CA MET A 34 18.11 23.61 -6.99
C MET A 34 17.26 23.27 -5.75
N VAL A 35 16.99 21.99 -5.50
CA VAL A 35 16.22 21.54 -4.32
C VAL A 35 16.95 21.88 -3.02
N ILE A 36 18.26 21.59 -2.95
CA ILE A 36 19.10 21.87 -1.79
C ILE A 36 19.14 23.38 -1.53
N GLY A 37 19.48 24.17 -2.55
CA GLY A 37 19.56 25.62 -2.44
C GLY A 37 18.23 26.23 -2.01
N GLY A 38 17.11 25.79 -2.59
CA GLY A 38 15.78 26.27 -2.23
C GLY A 38 15.37 25.91 -0.80
N ALA A 39 15.70 24.71 -0.33
CA ALA A 39 15.41 24.30 1.04
C ALA A 39 16.28 25.05 2.07
N LEU A 40 17.59 25.19 1.81
CA LEU A 40 18.50 25.95 2.67
C LEU A 40 18.15 27.43 2.70
N ALA A 41 17.78 28.04 1.57
CA ALA A 41 17.33 29.44 1.52
C ALA A 41 16.09 29.66 2.41
N LYS A 42 15.13 28.73 2.42
CA LYS A 42 14.00 28.78 3.35
C LYS A 42 14.45 28.60 4.80
N ALA A 43 15.33 27.63 5.05
CA ALA A 43 15.81 27.33 6.40
C ALA A 43 16.58 28.50 7.03
N VAL A 44 17.38 29.25 6.28
CA VAL A 44 18.10 30.41 6.84
C VAL A 44 17.19 31.62 7.08
N ALA A 45 16.03 31.68 6.41
CA ALA A 45 15.05 32.75 6.58
C ALA A 45 14.05 32.48 7.72
N GLU A 46 13.94 31.24 8.19
CA GLU A 46 13.02 30.83 9.26
C GLU A 46 13.61 31.15 10.65
N PRO A 47 13.01 32.05 11.46
CA PRO A 47 13.59 32.49 12.73
C PRO A 47 13.86 31.38 13.75
N HIS A 48 13.10 30.28 13.69
CA HIS A 48 13.25 29.14 14.60
C HIS A 48 14.18 28.05 14.09
N SER A 49 14.79 28.24 12.92
CA SER A 49 15.74 27.30 12.34
C SER A 49 17.10 27.36 13.04
N PRO A 50 17.79 26.21 13.23
CA PRO A 50 19.15 26.19 13.77
C PRO A 50 20.16 26.91 12.87
N VAL A 51 19.80 27.21 11.62
CA VAL A 51 20.65 27.91 10.65
C VAL A 51 20.16 29.31 10.29
N HIS A 52 19.23 29.88 11.08
CA HIS A 52 18.70 31.22 10.84
C HIS A 52 19.82 32.26 10.67
N GLY A 53 19.74 33.06 9.61
CA GLY A 53 20.70 34.13 9.28
C GLY A 53 22.06 33.66 8.73
N ARG A 54 22.25 32.37 8.48
CA ARG A 54 23.49 31.83 7.87
C ARG A 54 23.46 31.91 6.34
N ASP A 55 24.61 31.71 5.71
CA ASP A 55 24.75 31.66 4.25
C ASP A 55 24.36 30.26 3.71
N PRO A 56 23.31 30.14 2.88
CA PRO A 56 22.91 28.86 2.26
C PRO A 56 24.02 28.18 1.45
N SER A 57 24.89 28.95 0.80
CA SER A 57 25.96 28.41 -0.04
C SER A 57 27.04 27.71 0.79
N GLU A 58 27.36 28.24 1.98
CA GLU A 58 28.28 27.61 2.93
C GLU A 58 27.67 26.35 3.54
N LEU A 59 26.37 26.38 3.86
CA LEU A 59 25.66 25.18 4.33
C LEU A 59 25.65 24.08 3.25
N ALA A 60 25.40 24.43 1.99
CA ALA A 60 25.39 23.47 0.89
C ALA A 60 26.75 22.80 0.68
N LYS A 61 27.86 23.53 0.88
CA LYS A 61 29.23 22.99 0.82
C LYS A 61 29.53 22.03 1.96
N ALA A 62 28.91 22.22 3.12
CA ALA A 62 29.09 21.36 4.29
C ALA A 62 28.33 20.02 4.21
N LEU A 63 27.46 19.84 3.21
CA LEU A 63 26.72 18.61 3.00
C LEU A 63 27.64 17.47 2.55
N THR A 64 27.39 16.30 3.11
CA THR A 64 28.06 15.03 2.79
C THR A 64 27.18 14.15 1.90
N GLY A 65 27.76 13.09 1.33
CA GLY A 65 27.07 12.18 0.42
C GLY A 65 27.82 11.99 -0.90
N ARG A 66 27.63 10.84 -1.52
CA ARG A 66 28.31 10.44 -2.76
C ARG A 66 27.68 11.05 -4.01
N ASP A 67 26.40 11.40 -3.94
CA ASP A 67 25.62 11.98 -5.03
C ASP A 67 24.63 13.04 -4.52
N GLY A 68 23.90 13.68 -5.44
CA GLY A 68 22.92 14.71 -5.10
C GLY A 68 21.75 14.19 -4.25
N ALA A 69 21.38 12.91 -4.38
CA ALA A 69 20.34 12.30 -3.56
C ALA A 69 20.79 12.14 -2.11
N GLU A 70 22.01 11.64 -1.88
CA GLU A 70 22.61 11.55 -0.56
C GLU A 70 22.82 12.93 0.07
N ARG A 71 23.24 13.94 -0.71
CA ARG A 71 23.34 15.32 -0.20
C ARG A 71 21.99 15.90 0.22
N ARG A 72 20.91 15.61 -0.53
CA ARG A 72 19.54 15.98 -0.11
C ARG A 72 19.16 15.29 1.20
N LEU A 73 19.48 14.00 1.34
CA LEU A 73 19.21 13.25 2.58
C LEU A 73 20.00 13.81 3.77
N ASP A 74 21.29 14.11 3.60
CA ASP A 74 22.11 14.72 4.65
C ASP A 74 21.55 16.09 5.08
N MET A 75 21.14 16.92 4.11
CA MET A 75 20.47 18.19 4.39
C MET A 75 19.18 17.99 5.19
N MET A 76 18.32 17.05 4.78
CA MET A 76 17.06 16.77 5.48
C MET A 76 17.29 16.24 6.90
N LEU A 77 18.32 15.41 7.11
CA LEU A 77 18.71 14.92 8.43
C LEU A 77 19.20 16.07 9.31
N ARG A 78 20.15 16.89 8.82
CA ARG A 78 20.74 18.00 9.58
C ARG A 78 19.75 19.10 9.93
N LEU A 79 18.80 19.40 9.04
CA LEU A 79 17.73 20.38 9.30
C LEU A 79 16.55 19.79 10.09
N GLY A 80 16.51 18.47 10.26
CA GLY A 80 15.45 17.78 10.97
C GLY A 80 15.45 18.06 12.47
N PRO A 81 14.38 17.66 13.19
CA PRO A 81 14.23 17.91 14.63
C PRO A 81 15.28 17.21 15.52
N TYR A 82 15.98 16.22 15.00
CA TYR A 82 17.09 15.51 15.66
C TYR A 82 18.41 15.74 14.92
N GLY A 83 18.45 16.72 14.01
CA GLY A 83 19.57 16.97 13.13
C GLY A 83 20.72 17.68 13.81
N GLU A 84 21.92 17.49 13.28
CA GLU A 84 23.13 18.14 13.77
C GLU A 84 23.12 19.67 13.60
N GLY A 85 22.25 20.19 12.71
CA GLY A 85 22.00 21.63 12.59
C GLY A 85 23.21 22.44 12.10
N PHE A 86 24.16 21.82 11.39
CA PHE A 86 25.38 22.46 10.89
C PHE A 86 26.24 23.09 12.00
N GLY A 87 26.39 22.39 13.12
CA GLY A 87 27.19 22.75 14.29
C GLY A 87 26.36 23.12 15.52
N ALA A 88 25.03 23.17 15.41
CA ALA A 88 24.14 23.56 16.50
C ALA A 88 23.99 22.46 17.56
N ASP A 89 23.94 21.20 17.13
CA ASP A 89 23.91 20.03 18.01
C ASP A 89 24.92 18.98 17.49
N PRO A 90 26.16 18.95 17.99
CA PRO A 90 27.18 18.00 17.53
C PRO A 90 26.78 16.53 17.66
N GLU A 91 25.83 16.20 18.54
CA GLU A 91 25.34 14.83 18.73
C GLU A 91 24.19 14.49 17.75
N GLY A 92 23.60 15.48 17.10
CA GLY A 92 22.51 15.32 16.15
C GLY A 92 22.86 14.52 14.88
N LEU A 93 21.84 14.19 14.11
CA LEU A 93 21.93 13.31 12.94
C LEU A 93 22.59 13.98 11.73
N THR A 94 23.46 13.20 11.08
CA THR A 94 24.01 13.42 9.74
C THR A 94 23.86 12.13 8.94
N LEU A 95 23.93 12.19 7.61
CA LEU A 95 23.92 10.99 6.77
C LEU A 95 25.09 10.06 7.14
N GLU A 96 26.28 10.61 7.38
CA GLU A 96 27.45 9.84 7.79
C GLU A 96 27.21 9.05 9.07
N LYS A 97 26.60 9.66 10.10
CA LYS A 97 26.24 8.95 11.34
C LYS A 97 25.25 7.83 11.06
N VAL A 98 24.22 8.06 10.25
CA VAL A 98 23.24 7.02 9.89
C VAL A 98 23.91 5.87 9.16
N LEU A 99 24.80 6.15 8.20
CA LEU A 99 25.55 5.13 7.46
C LEU A 99 26.51 4.33 8.35
N ALA A 100 27.10 4.97 9.36
CA ALA A 100 27.96 4.31 10.34
C ALA A 100 27.21 3.37 11.29
N HIS A 101 25.86 3.47 11.36
CA HIS A 101 25.02 2.66 12.24
C HIS A 101 24.03 1.81 11.43
N PRO A 102 24.48 0.74 10.74
CA PRO A 102 23.63 -0.10 9.89
C PRO A 102 22.51 -0.82 10.66
N HIS A 103 22.61 -0.91 11.99
CA HIS A 103 21.58 -1.47 12.86
C HIS A 103 20.55 -0.44 13.35
N GLY A 104 20.64 0.80 12.88
CA GLY A 104 19.79 1.92 13.32
C GLY A 104 20.36 2.69 14.50
N ILE A 105 19.79 3.89 14.71
CA ILE A 105 20.12 4.79 15.83
C ILE A 105 18.85 4.93 16.68
N ASP A 106 18.94 4.65 17.97
CA ASP A 106 17.84 4.90 18.92
C ASP A 106 17.86 6.38 19.33
N LEU A 107 16.77 7.09 19.02
CA LEU A 107 16.59 8.50 19.39
C LEU A 107 15.95 8.68 20.77
N GLY A 108 15.80 7.59 21.52
CA GLY A 108 15.20 7.55 22.83
C GLY A 108 13.66 7.46 22.78
N PRO A 109 13.00 7.55 23.94
CA PRO A 109 11.56 7.38 24.06
C PRO A 109 10.79 8.50 23.34
N LEU A 110 9.57 8.17 22.89
CA LEU A 110 8.64 9.15 22.32
C LEU A 110 8.34 10.27 23.33
N ARG A 111 8.44 11.53 22.88
CA ARG A 111 8.10 12.72 23.65
C ARG A 111 6.67 13.17 23.34
N PRO A 112 5.89 13.70 24.31
CA PRO A 112 4.58 14.27 24.03
C PRO A 112 4.67 15.42 23.02
N ARG A 113 3.82 15.38 21.97
CA ARG A 113 3.74 16.43 20.93
C ARG A 113 2.36 17.06 20.78
N VAL A 114 1.41 16.66 21.62
CA VAL A 114 0.10 17.32 21.73
C VAL A 114 0.26 18.45 22.75
N PRO A 115 -0.09 19.70 22.41
CA PRO A 115 -0.96 20.11 21.31
C PRO A 115 -0.28 20.55 20.01
N GLU A 116 1.05 20.60 19.90
CA GLU A 116 1.79 21.15 18.74
C GLU A 116 1.34 20.59 17.37
N VAL A 117 0.97 19.31 17.32
CA VAL A 117 0.55 18.62 16.10
C VAL A 117 -0.97 18.63 15.87
N LEU A 118 -1.76 19.17 16.80
CA LEU A 118 -3.21 19.28 16.62
C LEU A 118 -3.51 20.37 15.59
N ARG A 119 -4.05 19.95 14.44
CA ARG A 119 -4.50 20.83 13.36
C ARG A 119 -6.04 20.86 13.24
N THR A 120 -6.75 20.53 14.32
CA THR A 120 -8.21 20.60 14.40
C THR A 120 -8.67 22.04 14.56
N ARG A 121 -9.90 22.35 14.15
CA ARG A 121 -10.44 23.73 14.25
C ARG A 121 -10.60 24.18 15.70
N SER A 122 -10.90 23.25 16.60
CA SER A 122 -11.08 23.51 18.03
C SER A 122 -9.77 23.62 18.83
N GLY A 123 -8.62 23.25 18.23
CA GLY A 123 -7.36 23.10 18.95
C GLY A 123 -7.34 21.94 19.95
N THR A 124 -8.34 21.05 19.90
CA THR A 124 -8.49 19.88 20.78
C THR A 124 -8.71 18.61 19.96
N VAL A 125 -8.66 17.44 20.59
CA VAL A 125 -9.01 16.16 19.95
C VAL A 125 -10.52 16.12 19.72
N GLU A 126 -10.95 16.11 18.45
CA GLU A 126 -12.36 15.98 18.08
C GLU A 126 -12.82 14.52 18.26
N LEU A 127 -13.42 14.21 19.41
CA LEU A 127 -13.83 12.82 19.75
C LEU A 127 -14.95 12.29 18.85
N CYS A 128 -15.81 13.17 18.33
CA CYS A 128 -16.94 12.84 17.48
C CYS A 128 -16.99 13.77 16.26
N PRO A 129 -16.09 13.62 15.27
CA PRO A 129 -16.09 14.46 14.09
C PRO A 129 -17.43 14.33 13.35
N GLU A 130 -18.06 15.47 13.05
CA GLU A 130 -19.40 15.52 12.44
C GLU A 130 -19.54 14.64 11.18
N PRO A 131 -18.56 14.58 10.24
CA PRO A 131 -18.65 13.71 9.07
C PRO A 131 -18.75 12.21 9.43
N LEU A 132 -18.05 11.77 10.49
CA LEU A 132 -18.10 10.38 10.96
C LEU A 132 -19.42 10.08 11.68
N VAL A 133 -19.90 11.03 12.49
CA VAL A 133 -21.18 10.91 13.20
C VAL A 133 -22.35 10.82 12.20
N GLY A 134 -22.33 11.64 11.15
CA GLY A 134 -23.33 11.61 10.08
C GLY A 134 -23.46 10.25 9.40
N GLU A 135 -22.36 9.51 9.26
CA GLU A 135 -22.35 8.18 8.63
C GLU A 135 -22.94 7.07 9.51
N VAL A 136 -23.08 7.27 10.83
CA VAL A 136 -23.55 6.23 11.77
C VAL A 136 -24.95 5.73 11.39
N ALA A 137 -25.85 6.62 10.95
CA ALA A 137 -27.20 6.25 10.57
C ALA A 137 -27.19 5.31 9.35
N ARG A 138 -26.40 5.64 8.31
CA ARG A 138 -26.24 4.80 7.11
C ARG A 138 -25.64 3.44 7.46
N LEU A 139 -24.59 3.40 8.27
CA LEU A 139 -23.94 2.16 8.70
C LEU A 139 -24.90 1.25 9.48
N ARG A 140 -25.69 1.82 10.41
CA ARG A 140 -26.75 1.08 11.11
C ARG A 140 -27.80 0.52 10.14
N GLY A 141 -28.19 1.30 9.14
CA GLY A 141 -29.10 0.84 8.08
C GLY A 141 -28.53 -0.34 7.29
N ALA A 142 -27.25 -0.27 6.89
CA ALA A 142 -26.57 -1.34 6.18
C ALA A 142 -26.48 -2.64 6.99
N LEU A 143 -26.20 -2.55 8.30
CA LEU A 143 -26.19 -3.70 9.20
C LEU A 143 -27.56 -4.39 9.30
N ARG A 144 -28.65 -3.60 9.41
CA ARG A 144 -30.02 -4.13 9.45
C ARG A 144 -30.41 -4.80 8.14
N ALA A 145 -30.18 -4.11 7.02
CA ALA A 145 -30.46 -4.67 5.70
C ALA A 145 -29.75 -6.02 5.48
N ARG A 146 -28.49 -6.15 5.95
CA ARG A 146 -27.76 -7.42 5.90
C ARG A 146 -28.37 -8.50 6.80
N ALA A 147 -28.81 -8.15 8.01
CA ALA A 147 -29.45 -9.09 8.93
C ALA A 147 -30.80 -9.59 8.39
N ASP A 148 -31.54 -8.74 7.69
CA ASP A 148 -32.87 -9.04 7.14
C ASP A 148 -32.80 -9.79 5.79
N GLY A 149 -31.59 -10.15 5.32
CA GLY A 149 -31.40 -10.81 4.01
C GLY A 149 -31.66 -9.91 2.81
N ALA A 150 -31.97 -8.63 3.02
CA ALA A 150 -32.35 -7.64 2.00
C ALA A 150 -31.18 -6.73 1.56
N GLY A 151 -29.97 -6.98 2.07
CA GLY A 151 -28.91 -5.96 2.17
C GLY A 151 -27.65 -6.15 1.34
N SER A 152 -27.70 -6.80 0.18
CA SER A 152 -26.75 -6.44 -0.87
C SER A 152 -27.50 -5.62 -1.91
N GLY A 153 -27.19 -4.33 -2.02
CA GLY A 153 -27.55 -3.51 -3.19
C GLY A 153 -26.83 -3.95 -4.48
N SER A 154 -26.31 -5.17 -4.51
CA SER A 154 -25.80 -5.88 -5.67
C SER A 154 -26.84 -6.92 -6.05
N SER A 155 -27.03 -7.16 -7.34
CA SER A 155 -27.94 -8.17 -7.93
C SER A 155 -27.59 -9.63 -7.55
N SER A 156 -26.78 -9.82 -6.51
CA SER A 156 -26.17 -11.03 -6.01
C SER A 156 -26.92 -11.63 -4.82
N GLY A 157 -28.00 -12.34 -5.14
CA GLY A 157 -28.92 -12.99 -4.19
C GLY A 157 -28.36 -14.14 -3.31
N SER A 158 -27.03 -14.23 -3.11
CA SER A 158 -26.41 -15.28 -2.27
C SER A 158 -26.26 -14.88 -0.79
N GLY A 159 -26.23 -13.57 -0.49
CA GLY A 159 -25.96 -13.02 0.84
C GLY A 159 -24.49 -13.09 1.30
N LEU A 160 -23.59 -13.65 0.49
CA LEU A 160 -22.18 -13.81 0.82
C LEU A 160 -21.38 -12.52 0.61
N VAL A 161 -20.36 -12.32 1.45
CA VAL A 161 -19.29 -11.34 1.22
C VAL A 161 -17.95 -12.04 1.10
N LEU A 162 -17.07 -11.47 0.29
CA LEU A 162 -15.71 -11.94 0.12
C LEU A 162 -14.74 -11.13 0.96
N VAL A 163 -13.89 -11.83 1.71
CA VAL A 163 -12.73 -11.25 2.39
C VAL A 163 -11.41 -11.74 1.80
N GLY A 164 -10.46 -10.83 1.62
CA GLY A 164 -9.13 -11.16 1.15
C GLY A 164 -8.32 -11.90 2.22
N ARG A 165 -7.54 -12.91 1.80
CA ARG A 165 -6.58 -13.62 2.65
C ARG A 165 -5.14 -13.38 2.20
N ARG A 166 -4.21 -13.39 3.16
CA ARG A 166 -2.76 -13.37 2.93
C ARG A 166 -2.18 -14.75 3.24
N HIS A 167 -1.16 -15.17 2.49
CA HIS A 167 -0.38 -16.36 2.79
C HIS A 167 0.98 -15.96 3.37
N LEU A 168 1.48 -16.72 4.35
CA LEU A 168 2.81 -16.49 4.96
C LEU A 168 3.96 -16.60 3.94
N ARG A 169 3.75 -17.33 2.85
CA ARG A 169 4.72 -17.55 1.76
C ARG A 169 4.53 -16.55 0.61
N SER A 170 3.78 -15.48 0.85
CA SER A 170 3.46 -14.46 -0.15
C SER A 170 3.57 -13.05 0.42
N ASN A 171 3.96 -12.11 -0.43
CA ASN A 171 3.83 -10.67 -0.19
C ASN A 171 3.20 -10.07 -1.45
N ASN A 172 1.91 -9.75 -1.33
CA ASN A 172 1.07 -9.35 -2.45
C ASN A 172 1.25 -10.32 -3.63
N SER A 173 1.59 -9.82 -4.82
CA SER A 173 1.80 -10.64 -6.03
C SER A 173 3.26 -11.01 -6.29
N TRP A 174 4.21 -10.58 -5.45
CA TRP A 174 5.64 -10.59 -5.80
C TRP A 174 6.33 -11.95 -5.60
N MET A 175 5.98 -12.67 -4.54
CA MET A 175 6.76 -13.84 -4.11
C MET A 175 6.37 -15.14 -4.83
N HIS A 176 5.28 -15.16 -5.62
CA HIS A 176 4.80 -16.36 -6.29
C HIS A 176 5.75 -16.89 -7.37
N ASN A 177 6.67 -16.04 -7.87
CA ASN A 177 7.67 -16.44 -8.86
C ASN A 177 8.95 -17.02 -8.25
N LEU A 178 9.04 -17.13 -6.91
CA LEU A 178 10.18 -17.74 -6.22
C LEU A 178 9.92 -19.24 -6.02
N PRO A 179 10.72 -20.15 -6.64
CA PRO A 179 10.50 -21.59 -6.54
C PRO A 179 10.39 -22.11 -5.11
N ALA A 180 11.24 -21.60 -4.21
CA ALA A 180 11.27 -21.99 -2.80
C ALA A 180 10.00 -21.64 -2.02
N LEU A 181 9.15 -20.75 -2.54
CA LEU A 181 7.91 -20.27 -1.91
C LEU A 181 6.63 -20.80 -2.60
N ARG A 182 6.80 -21.52 -3.71
CA ARG A 182 5.72 -22.21 -4.42
C ARG A 182 5.24 -23.43 -3.62
N GLY A 183 3.99 -23.82 -3.83
CA GLY A 183 3.43 -25.08 -3.32
C GLY A 183 3.11 -25.12 -1.82
N GLY A 184 2.86 -26.32 -1.30
CA GLY A 184 2.52 -26.56 0.11
C GLY A 184 1.24 -25.84 0.54
N THR A 185 1.32 -24.99 1.56
CA THR A 185 0.19 -24.20 2.06
C THR A 185 -0.11 -22.94 1.24
N ASN A 186 0.69 -22.66 0.20
CA ASN A 186 0.49 -21.52 -0.70
C ASN A 186 -0.47 -21.91 -1.83
N ARG A 187 -1.77 -21.91 -1.54
CA ARG A 187 -2.84 -22.37 -2.43
C ARG A 187 -3.80 -21.23 -2.76
N CYS A 188 -4.27 -21.19 -4.00
CA CYS A 188 -5.33 -20.27 -4.42
C CYS A 188 -6.68 -20.99 -4.37
N THR A 189 -7.32 -20.98 -3.21
CA THR A 189 -8.58 -21.69 -2.93
C THR A 189 -9.62 -20.74 -2.32
N LEU A 190 -10.89 -21.01 -2.63
CA LEU A 190 -12.05 -20.36 -2.04
C LEU A 190 -12.39 -21.04 -0.71
N GLN A 191 -12.00 -20.41 0.40
CA GLN A 191 -12.40 -20.88 1.72
C GLN A 191 -13.87 -20.54 1.98
N ILE A 192 -14.65 -21.54 2.42
CA ILE A 192 -16.08 -21.41 2.73
C ILE A 192 -16.48 -22.28 3.92
N HIS A 193 -17.43 -21.80 4.73
CA HIS A 193 -17.94 -22.54 5.87
C HIS A 193 -18.73 -23.78 5.42
N PRO A 194 -18.66 -24.94 6.14
CA PRO A 194 -19.38 -26.16 5.78
C PRO A 194 -20.89 -25.96 5.54
N GLU A 195 -21.57 -25.16 6.37
CA GLU A 195 -23.00 -24.87 6.21
C GLU A 195 -23.32 -24.13 4.91
N ASP A 196 -22.49 -23.16 4.51
CA ASP A 196 -22.69 -22.43 3.26
C ASP A 196 -22.34 -23.30 2.05
N ALA A 197 -21.30 -24.13 2.16
CA ALA A 197 -20.96 -25.10 1.11
C ALA A 197 -22.13 -26.07 0.88
N ALA A 198 -22.71 -26.63 1.94
CA ALA A 198 -23.87 -27.51 1.86
C ALA A 198 -25.09 -26.79 1.27
N ARG A 199 -25.37 -25.55 1.73
CA ARG A 199 -26.47 -24.71 1.23
C ARG A 199 -26.35 -24.41 -0.26
N LEU A 200 -25.13 -24.26 -0.77
CA LEU A 200 -24.84 -23.91 -2.16
C LEU A 200 -24.51 -25.12 -3.05
N GLY A 201 -24.51 -26.34 -2.50
CA GLY A 201 -24.15 -27.55 -3.24
C GLY A 201 -22.68 -27.60 -3.68
N LEU A 202 -21.79 -26.99 -2.92
CA LEU A 202 -20.35 -26.98 -3.19
C LEU A 202 -19.66 -28.18 -2.51
N THR A 203 -18.67 -28.75 -3.19
CA THR A 203 -17.90 -29.90 -2.70
C THR A 203 -16.42 -29.55 -2.60
N GLU A 204 -15.73 -30.10 -1.61
CA GLU A 204 -14.28 -29.95 -1.40
C GLU A 204 -13.48 -30.20 -2.70
N GLY A 205 -12.56 -29.29 -3.04
CA GLY A 205 -11.69 -29.38 -4.21
C GLY A 205 -12.36 -29.13 -5.57
N ALA A 206 -13.69 -29.12 -5.68
CA ALA A 206 -14.38 -28.79 -6.92
C ALA A 206 -14.28 -27.29 -7.25
N GLN A 207 -14.51 -26.92 -8.51
CA GLN A 207 -14.51 -25.52 -8.92
C GLN A 207 -15.81 -24.84 -8.49
N ALA A 208 -15.66 -23.69 -7.84
CA ALA A 208 -16.74 -22.73 -7.60
C ALA A 208 -16.54 -21.50 -8.46
N ARG A 209 -17.63 -21.02 -9.07
CA ARG A 209 -17.69 -19.72 -9.71
C ARG A 209 -17.99 -18.66 -8.67
N VAL A 210 -17.14 -17.65 -8.60
CA VAL A 210 -17.31 -16.46 -7.76
C VAL A 210 -17.53 -15.27 -8.66
N LYS A 211 -18.65 -14.58 -8.52
CA LYS A 211 -19.02 -13.42 -9.32
C LYS A 211 -19.20 -12.19 -8.44
N GLY A 212 -18.53 -11.11 -8.80
CA GLY A 212 -18.73 -9.76 -8.25
C GLY A 212 -19.19 -8.80 -9.35
N ASP A 213 -19.26 -7.52 -9.01
CA ASP A 213 -19.75 -6.49 -9.94
C ASP A 213 -18.78 -6.24 -11.11
N GLY A 214 -17.48 -6.50 -10.92
CA GLY A 214 -16.46 -6.35 -11.97
C GLY A 214 -16.31 -7.55 -12.91
N GLY A 215 -16.82 -8.72 -12.54
CA GLY A 215 -16.61 -9.96 -13.30
C GLY A 215 -16.70 -11.21 -12.45
N GLU A 216 -16.12 -12.30 -12.95
CA GLU A 216 -16.14 -13.60 -12.28
C GLU A 216 -14.80 -14.32 -12.38
N VAL A 217 -14.56 -15.20 -11.41
CA VAL A 217 -13.39 -16.11 -11.37
C VAL A 217 -13.85 -17.50 -10.95
N GLU A 218 -13.09 -18.53 -11.32
CA GLU A 218 -13.32 -19.91 -10.90
C GLU A 218 -12.16 -20.41 -10.04
N ALA A 219 -12.46 -20.85 -8.83
CA ALA A 219 -11.45 -21.31 -7.87
C ALA A 219 -11.83 -22.64 -7.22
N PRO A 220 -10.86 -23.50 -6.87
CA PRO A 220 -11.12 -24.70 -6.09
C PRO A 220 -11.67 -24.35 -4.71
N VAL A 221 -12.71 -25.05 -4.28
CA VAL A 221 -13.32 -24.92 -2.96
C VAL A 221 -12.43 -25.54 -1.90
N GLU A 222 -12.29 -24.86 -0.76
CA GLU A 222 -11.70 -25.35 0.48
C GLU A 222 -12.74 -25.17 1.60
N ILE A 223 -13.30 -26.27 2.10
CA ILE A 223 -14.31 -26.23 3.16
C ILE A 223 -13.61 -26.15 4.51
N THR A 224 -13.94 -25.13 5.31
CA THR A 224 -13.30 -24.91 6.59
C THR A 224 -14.15 -24.11 7.57
N GLU A 225 -14.11 -24.47 8.85
CA GLU A 225 -14.75 -23.71 9.94
C GLU A 225 -13.99 -22.43 10.31
N ALA A 226 -12.81 -22.21 9.73
CA ALA A 226 -11.99 -21.02 9.97
C ALA A 226 -12.60 -19.72 9.39
N VAL A 227 -13.61 -19.83 8.51
CA VAL A 227 -14.38 -18.70 7.99
C VAL A 227 -15.82 -18.77 8.51
N ARG A 228 -16.40 -17.62 8.85
CA ARG A 228 -17.77 -17.55 9.35
C ARG A 228 -18.79 -17.84 8.23
N THR A 229 -19.95 -18.38 8.60
CA THR A 229 -21.13 -18.37 7.73
C THR A 229 -21.43 -16.96 7.18
N GLY A 230 -21.87 -16.90 5.92
CA GLY A 230 -22.10 -15.64 5.20
C GLY A 230 -20.83 -14.99 4.63
N VAL A 231 -19.66 -15.63 4.79
CA VAL A 231 -18.35 -15.10 4.36
C VAL A 231 -17.60 -16.17 3.57
N VAL A 232 -16.99 -15.76 2.47
CA VAL A 232 -16.02 -16.57 1.72
C VAL A 232 -14.69 -15.85 1.65
N SER A 233 -13.60 -16.59 1.45
CA SER A 233 -12.27 -15.98 1.37
C SER A 233 -11.42 -16.48 0.21
N LEU A 234 -10.95 -15.55 -0.61
CA LEU A 234 -9.92 -15.78 -1.63
C LEU A 234 -8.61 -15.10 -1.24
N PRO A 235 -7.46 -15.72 -1.56
CA PRO A 235 -6.18 -15.09 -1.32
C PRO A 235 -5.89 -14.01 -2.37
N HIS A 236 -5.20 -12.96 -1.96
CA HIS A 236 -4.78 -11.87 -2.84
C HIS A 236 -3.45 -12.18 -3.56
N GLY A 237 -3.21 -11.48 -4.68
CA GLY A 237 -1.91 -11.50 -5.37
C GLY A 237 -1.72 -12.62 -6.40
N TRP A 238 -2.79 -13.31 -6.76
CA TRP A 238 -2.81 -14.39 -7.77
C TRP A 238 -3.32 -13.89 -9.14
N GLY A 239 -3.38 -14.79 -10.14
CA GLY A 239 -3.74 -14.51 -11.54
C GLY A 239 -2.53 -14.19 -12.43
N HIS A 240 -1.51 -15.05 -12.38
CA HIS A 240 -0.22 -14.87 -13.07
C HIS A 240 -0.18 -15.42 -14.51
N ASP A 241 -1.31 -15.47 -15.20
CA ASP A 241 -1.50 -16.07 -16.53
C ASP A 241 -1.80 -15.04 -17.64
N ARG A 242 -1.79 -13.75 -17.32
CA ARG A 242 -2.08 -12.71 -18.31
C ARG A 242 -1.02 -12.65 -19.43
N PRO A 243 -1.40 -12.36 -20.68
CA PRO A 243 -0.44 -12.18 -21.76
C PRO A 243 0.64 -11.16 -21.40
N GLY A 244 1.91 -11.49 -21.72
CA GLY A 244 3.06 -10.65 -21.40
C GLY A 244 3.59 -10.80 -19.97
N THR A 245 2.95 -11.61 -19.12
CA THR A 245 3.47 -11.93 -17.78
C THR A 245 4.78 -12.71 -17.89
N ARG A 246 5.87 -12.17 -17.33
CA ARG A 246 7.23 -12.76 -17.41
C ARG A 246 7.61 -13.57 -16.16
N THR A 247 6.64 -14.09 -15.41
CA THR A 247 6.84 -14.83 -14.16
C THR A 247 6.62 -16.33 -14.34
N ARG A 248 7.56 -17.00 -15.02
CA ARG A 248 7.47 -18.42 -15.42
C ARG A 248 7.02 -19.37 -14.30
N VAL A 249 7.51 -19.17 -13.08
CA VAL A 249 7.21 -20.07 -11.94
C VAL A 249 5.79 -19.85 -11.43
N ALA A 250 5.34 -18.60 -11.36
CA ALA A 250 4.01 -18.25 -10.92
C ALA A 250 2.94 -18.66 -11.96
N SER A 251 3.24 -18.48 -13.26
CA SER A 251 2.31 -18.79 -14.35
C SER A 251 1.99 -20.28 -14.50
N ALA A 252 2.81 -21.18 -13.93
CA ALA A 252 2.54 -22.61 -13.97
C ALA A 252 1.38 -23.04 -13.04
N GLU A 253 1.09 -22.27 -11.99
CA GLU A 253 -0.11 -22.41 -11.13
C GLU A 253 -0.61 -21.00 -10.81
N PRO A 254 -1.28 -20.34 -11.77
CA PRO A 254 -1.50 -18.90 -11.71
C PRO A 254 -2.48 -18.49 -10.62
N GLY A 255 -3.37 -19.40 -10.19
CA GLY A 255 -4.51 -19.07 -9.34
C GLY A 255 -5.44 -18.05 -9.99
N VAL A 256 -6.30 -17.41 -9.19
CA VAL A 256 -7.25 -16.40 -9.67
C VAL A 256 -6.98 -15.01 -9.09
N ASN A 257 -7.17 -13.98 -9.91
CA ASN A 257 -7.04 -12.60 -9.45
C ASN A 257 -8.37 -12.09 -8.88
N VAL A 258 -8.46 -12.03 -7.55
CA VAL A 258 -9.63 -11.49 -6.84
C VAL A 258 -10.01 -10.06 -7.24
N ASN A 259 -9.05 -9.24 -7.70
CA ASN A 259 -9.34 -7.86 -8.10
C ASN A 259 -10.24 -7.80 -9.36
N GLN A 260 -10.36 -8.88 -10.14
CA GLN A 260 -11.27 -8.94 -11.30
C GLN A 260 -12.75 -8.95 -10.89
N LEU A 261 -13.05 -9.22 -9.62
CA LEU A 261 -14.42 -9.21 -9.10
C LEU A 261 -14.95 -7.79 -8.83
N LEU A 262 -14.09 -6.78 -8.93
CA LEU A 262 -14.37 -5.40 -8.56
C LEU A 262 -14.28 -4.50 -9.80
N ASP A 263 -15.26 -3.61 -9.97
CA ASP A 263 -15.32 -2.62 -11.06
C ASP A 263 -14.71 -1.26 -10.65
N GLY A 264 -14.33 -1.11 -9.36
CA GLY A 264 -13.74 0.10 -8.80
C GLY A 264 -14.75 1.18 -8.41
N THR A 265 -16.07 0.91 -8.46
CA THR A 265 -17.09 1.93 -8.17
C THR A 265 -17.51 1.98 -6.70
N LEU A 266 -17.30 0.89 -5.95
CA LEU A 266 -17.63 0.82 -4.52
C LEU A 266 -16.54 1.50 -3.67
N LEU A 267 -16.86 2.69 -3.13
CA LEU A 267 -15.94 3.52 -2.35
C LEU A 267 -16.46 3.76 -0.93
N ASP A 268 -15.53 3.94 0.01
CA ASP A 268 -15.82 4.56 1.31
C ASP A 268 -16.00 6.08 1.12
N PRO A 269 -17.18 6.66 1.46
CA PRO A 269 -17.52 8.04 1.11
C PRO A 269 -16.67 9.09 1.82
N LEU A 270 -16.05 8.76 2.95
CA LEU A 270 -15.25 9.72 3.73
C LEU A 270 -13.78 9.73 3.30
N SER A 271 -13.19 8.55 3.08
CA SER A 271 -11.78 8.44 2.67
C SER A 271 -11.56 8.42 1.16
N GLY A 272 -12.60 8.11 0.37
CA GLY A 272 -12.47 7.83 -1.06
C GLY A 272 -11.77 6.50 -1.37
N THR A 273 -11.53 5.67 -0.36
CA THR A 273 -10.83 4.39 -0.52
C THR A 273 -11.75 3.36 -1.17
N ALA A 274 -11.24 2.62 -2.16
CA ALA A 274 -11.97 1.52 -2.76
C ALA A 274 -12.21 0.39 -1.75
N VAL A 275 -13.42 -0.16 -1.74
CA VAL A 275 -13.79 -1.30 -0.90
C VAL A 275 -13.28 -2.58 -1.55
N LEU A 276 -12.09 -3.03 -1.13
CA LEU A 276 -11.44 -4.24 -1.65
C LEU A 276 -11.60 -5.46 -0.72
N ASN A 277 -12.37 -5.32 0.36
CA ASN A 277 -12.55 -6.36 1.37
C ASN A 277 -13.97 -6.28 1.96
N GLY A 278 -14.59 -7.44 2.20
CA GLY A 278 -15.96 -7.52 2.70
C GLY A 278 -17.02 -7.10 1.68
N PHE A 279 -16.73 -7.24 0.38
CA PHE A 279 -17.64 -6.87 -0.71
C PHE A 279 -18.56 -8.04 -1.10
N PRO A 280 -19.78 -7.77 -1.60
CA PRO A 280 -20.74 -8.82 -1.93
C PRO A 280 -20.29 -9.66 -3.13
N VAL A 281 -20.58 -10.96 -3.09
CA VAL A 281 -20.32 -11.88 -4.20
C VAL A 281 -21.45 -12.91 -4.35
N GLN A 282 -21.61 -13.45 -5.56
CA GLN A 282 -22.35 -14.69 -5.81
C GLN A 282 -21.35 -15.84 -5.85
N VAL A 283 -21.72 -16.98 -5.26
CA VAL A 283 -20.94 -18.21 -5.36
C VAL A 283 -21.88 -19.33 -5.82
N ALA A 284 -21.45 -20.06 -6.83
CA ALA A 284 -22.20 -21.20 -7.39
C ALA A 284 -21.26 -22.33 -7.83
N PRO A 285 -21.73 -23.59 -7.85
CA PRO A 285 -20.99 -24.68 -8.48
C PRO A 285 -20.73 -24.39 -9.96
N VAL A 286 -19.55 -24.77 -10.47
CA VAL A 286 -19.31 -24.80 -11.92
C VAL A 286 -19.94 -26.09 -12.47
N ALA A 287 -20.82 -25.97 -13.46
CA ALA A 287 -21.40 -27.14 -14.10
C ALA A 287 -20.28 -28.02 -14.70
N PRO A 288 -20.36 -29.35 -14.59
CA PRO A 288 -19.39 -30.21 -15.25
C PRO A 288 -19.42 -29.90 -16.76
N VAL A 289 -18.23 -29.73 -17.35
CA VAL A 289 -18.10 -29.61 -18.79
C VAL A 289 -18.53 -30.96 -19.37
N THR A 290 -19.73 -31.01 -19.94
CA THR A 290 -20.18 -32.16 -20.72
C THR A 290 -19.34 -32.19 -21.99
N VAL A 291 -18.27 -32.98 -21.99
CA VAL A 291 -17.53 -33.30 -23.21
C VAL A 291 -18.44 -34.21 -24.02
N ALA A 292 -19.03 -33.67 -25.08
CA ALA A 292 -19.75 -34.44 -26.10
C ALA A 292 -18.76 -35.12 -27.04
#